data_AF-A0A938SKD2-F1
#
_entry.id   AF-A0A938SKD2-F1
#
_cell.length_a   1.000
_cell.length_b   1.000
_cell.length_c   1.000
_cell.angle_alpha   90.00
_cell.angle_beta   90.00
_cell.angle_gamma   90.00
#
_symmetry.space_group_name_H-M   'P 1'
#
loop_
_entity.id
_entity.type
_entity.pdbx_description
1 polymer ?
#
loop_
_entity_poly.entity_id
_entity_poly.type
_entity_poly.pdbx_seq_one_letter_code
_entity_poly.pdbx_strand_id
1 'polypeptide(L)' 'MSDLLWTPKDYHIGDATIIRVGDEYHLFTEQSPASWDGSTKRGFSGVRTVGHAVSRDLFRWEELPIAIAC' A
#
# COMPACT_ATOMS: atom_id res chain seq x y z
N MET A 1 -19.00 -1.40 -8.72
CA MET A 1 -18.56 -2.24 -7.58
C MET A 1 -17.09 -1.97 -7.20
N SER A 2 -16.38 -1.08 -7.88
CA SER A 2 -14.96 -0.74 -7.65
C SER A 2 -14.69 0.25 -6.52
N ASP A 3 -15.70 1.00 -6.06
CA ASP A 3 -15.45 2.18 -5.21
C ASP A 3 -15.54 1.87 -3.71
N LEU A 4 -15.72 0.60 -3.35
CA LEU A 4 -15.82 0.15 -1.95
C LEU A 4 -14.46 -0.19 -1.32
N LEU A 5 -13.44 -0.46 -2.13
CA LEU A 5 -12.13 -0.89 -1.67
C LEU A 5 -11.06 0.06 -2.23
N TRP A 6 -10.43 0.82 -1.33
CA TRP A 6 -9.30 1.67 -1.69
C TRP A 6 -8.10 0.83 -2.12
N THR A 7 -7.44 1.24 -3.20
CA THR A 7 -6.13 0.73 -3.63
C THR A 7 -5.29 1.90 -4.13
N PRO A 8 -3.98 1.97 -3.79
CA PRO A 8 -3.07 2.96 -4.32
C PRO A 8 -2.90 2.71 -5.82
N LYS A 9 -2.87 3.80 -6.60
CA LYS A 9 -2.90 3.69 -8.08
C LYS A 9 -1.58 3.20 -8.68
N ASP A 10 -0.47 3.52 -8.03
CA ASP A 10 0.87 3.32 -8.57
C ASP A 10 1.54 2.03 -8.10
N TYR A 11 0.85 1.23 -7.27
CA TYR A 11 1.41 0.04 -6.64
C TYR A 11 0.47 -1.16 -6.68
N HIS A 12 1.04 -2.34 -6.87
CA HIS A 12 0.40 -3.59 -6.50
C HIS A 12 0.57 -3.82 -5.00
N ILE A 13 -0.54 -4.13 -4.31
CA ILE A 13 -0.54 -4.47 -2.88
C ILE A 13 -0.39 -5.98 -2.71
N GLY A 14 0.50 -6.38 -1.80
CA GLY A 14 0.59 -7.73 -1.23
C GLY A 14 -0.13 -7.81 0.12
N ASP A 15 0.58 -8.25 1.15
CA ASP A 15 0.03 -8.36 2.49
C ASP A 15 -0.33 -6.98 3.08
N ALA A 16 -1.39 -6.94 3.89
CA ALA A 16 -1.91 -5.73 4.51
C ALA A 16 -2.07 -5.91 6.02
N THR A 17 -1.72 -4.88 6.79
CA THR A 17 -1.90 -4.84 8.25
C THR A 17 -2.53 -3.51 8.66
N ILE A 18 -3.51 -3.55 9.55
CA ILE A 18 -4.16 -2.36 10.10
C ILE A 18 -3.93 -2.33 11.61
N ILE A 19 -3.55 -1.16 12.11
CA ILE A 19 -3.49 -0.85 13.55
C ILE A 19 -4.28 0.41 13.84
N ARG A 20 -4.73 0.60 15.09
CA ARG A 20 -5.35 1.85 15.54
C ARG A 20 -4.42 2.57 16.51
N VAL A 21 -4.19 3.86 16.28
CA VAL A 21 -3.39 4.76 17.14
C VAL A 21 -4.25 5.99 17.43
N GLY A 22 -4.66 6.17 18.69
CA GLY A 22 -5.64 7.19 19.03
C GLY A 22 -6.96 7.03 18.25
N ASP A 23 -7.34 8.07 17.52
CA ASP A 23 -8.56 8.10 16.71
C ASP A 23 -8.34 7.77 15.23
N GLU A 24 -7.14 7.32 14.85
CA GLU A 24 -6.79 7.02 13.47
C GLU A 24 -6.42 5.54 13.28
N TYR A 25 -6.90 4.97 12.19
CA TYR A 25 -6.48 3.68 11.68
C TYR A 25 -5.33 3.88 10.72
N HIS A 26 -4.26 3.12 10.90
CA HIS A 26 -3.08 3.11 10.03
C HIS A 26 -3.06 1.79 9.28
N LEU A 27 -3.06 1.88 7.95
CA LEU A 27 -2.92 0.76 7.03
C LEU A 27 -1.49 0.73 6.49
N PHE A 28 -0.83 -0.40 6.69
CA PHE A 28 0.46 -0.71 6.09
C PHE A 28 0.29 -1.81 5.05
N THR A 29 0.92 -1.66 3.90
CA THR A 29 0.81 -2.62 2.79
C THR A 29 2.18 -2.93 2.23
N GLU A 30 2.48 -4.21 2.00
CA GLU A 30 3.59 -4.57 1.11
C GLU A 30 3.24 -4.07 -0.30
N GLN A 31 4.16 -3.34 -0.93
CA GLN A 31 3.93 -2.73 -2.22
C GLN A 31 5.07 -3.02 -3.21
N SER A 32 4.69 -3.19 -4.47
CA SER A 32 5.61 -3.14 -5.62
C SER A 32 5.08 -2.17 -6.68
N PRO A 33 5.95 -1.40 -7.37
CA PRO A 33 5.53 -0.49 -8.42
C PRO A 33 4.68 -1.19 -9.49
N ALA A 34 3.55 -0.58 -9.86
CA ALA A 34 2.65 -1.11 -10.89
C ALA A 34 3.21 -0.91 -12.31
N SER A 35 4.09 0.07 -12.52
CA SER A 35 4.70 0.40 -13.82
C SER A 35 5.87 -0.51 -14.22
N TRP A 36 5.89 -1.77 -13.77
CA TRP A 36 6.98 -2.70 -14.07
C TRP A 36 6.96 -3.16 -15.54
N ASP A 37 8.08 -3.01 -16.23
CA ASP A 37 8.25 -3.27 -17.67
C ASP A 37 8.65 -4.72 -18.03
N GLY A 38 8.70 -5.62 -17.05
CA GLY A 38 9.03 -7.02 -17.27
C GLY A 38 10.53 -7.34 -17.37
N SER A 39 11.43 -6.36 -17.23
CA SER A 39 12.87 -6.56 -17.47
C SER A 39 13.64 -7.29 -16.37
N THR A 40 13.09 -7.40 -15.16
CA THR A 40 13.71 -8.07 -14.00
C THR A 40 12.91 -9.30 -13.57
N LYS A 41 13.45 -10.51 -13.76
CA LYS A 41 12.81 -11.82 -13.51
C LYS A 41 11.59 -11.80 -12.58
N ARG A 42 10.46 -12.31 -13.08
CA ARG A 42 9.22 -12.61 -12.32
C ARG A 42 9.57 -13.19 -10.95
N GLY A 43 9.19 -12.46 -9.91
CA GLY A 43 9.36 -12.85 -8.51
C GLY A 43 10.42 -12.03 -7.80
N PHE A 44 9.97 -11.11 -6.95
CA PHE A 44 10.73 -10.57 -5.81
C PHE A 44 12.00 -9.75 -6.08
N SER A 45 12.33 -9.42 -7.34
CA SER A 45 13.52 -8.61 -7.67
C SER A 45 13.27 -7.10 -7.79
N GLY A 46 12.02 -6.65 -7.70
CA GLY A 46 11.65 -5.23 -7.70
C GLY A 46 11.64 -4.69 -6.28
N VAL A 47 12.09 -3.44 -6.11
CA VAL A 47 12.08 -2.70 -4.83
C VAL A 47 10.74 -2.92 -4.13
N ARG A 48 10.77 -3.59 -2.97
CA ARG A 48 9.62 -3.76 -2.10
C ARG A 48 9.61 -2.64 -1.09
N THR A 49 8.46 -2.00 -0.95
CA THR A 49 8.25 -0.94 0.03
C THR A 49 7.10 -1.33 0.94
N VAL A 50 7.04 -0.68 2.10
CA VAL A 50 5.85 -0.68 2.95
C VAL A 50 5.15 0.65 2.76
N GLY A 51 4.02 0.63 2.06
CA GLY A 51 3.15 1.80 1.93
C GLY A 51 2.41 2.10 3.22
N HIS A 52 1.93 3.33 3.36
CA HIS A 52 1.22 3.79 4.54
C HIS A 52 0.03 4.66 4.13
N ALA A 53 -1.14 4.36 4.67
CA ALA A 53 -2.32 5.22 4.58
C ALA A 53 -3.01 5.33 5.94
N VAL A 54 -3.77 6.40 6.14
CA VAL A 54 -4.56 6.61 7.37
C VAL A 54 -6.04 6.79 7.06
N SER A 55 -6.88 6.42 8.02
CA SER A 55 -8.33 6.59 7.94
C SER A 55 -8.95 6.82 9.32
N ARG A 56 -10.08 7.52 9.37
CA ARG A 56 -10.91 7.65 10.57
C ARG A 56 -12.16 6.77 10.54
N ASP A 57 -12.49 6.21 9.38
CA ASP A 57 -13.73 5.45 9.16
C ASP A 57 -13.54 4.07 8.50
N LEU A 58 -12.29 3.69 8.16
CA LEU A 58 -11.89 2.49 7.41
C LEU A 58 -12.35 2.43 5.95
N PHE A 59 -13.07 3.44 5.46
CA PHE A 59 -13.58 3.48 4.08
C PHE A 59 -12.84 4.51 3.23
N ARG A 60 -12.49 5.65 3.83
CA ARG A 60 -11.77 6.75 3.19
C ARG A 60 -10.35 6.76 3.70
N TRP A 61 -9.40 6.66 2.77
CA TRP A 61 -7.98 6.55 3.08
C TRP A 61 -7.24 7.76 2.50
N GLU A 62 -6.36 8.34 3.31
CA GLU A 62 -5.37 9.32 2.89
C GLU A 62 -4.01 8.61 2.77
N GLU A 63 -3.42 8.67 1.58
CA GLU A 63 -2.10 8.11 1.31
C GLU A 63 -1.02 8.97 1.94
N LEU A 64 -0.13 8.34 2.71
CA LEU A 64 1.05 8.95 3.30
C LEU A 64 2.31 8.48 2.56
N PRO A 65 3.47 9.15 2.78
CA PRO A 65 4.73 8.66 2.23
C PRO A 65 5.01 7.20 2.61
N ILE A 66 5.83 6.54 1.79
CA ILE A 66 6.33 5.19 2.07
C ILE A 66 6.92 5.13 3.48
N ALA A 67 6.45 4.18 4.30
CA ALA A 67 6.90 4.01 5.67
C ALA A 67 8.27 3.32 5.75
N ILE A 68 8.52 2.33 4.87
CA ILE A 68 9.79 1.59 4.82
C ILE A 68 10.19 1.34 3.36
N ALA A 69 11.45 1.66 3.02
CA ALA A 69 12.07 1.36 1.74
C ALA A 69 13.52 0.88 1.97
N CYS A 70 13.98 -0.07 1.14
CA CYS A 70 15.34 -0.61 1.14
C CYS A 70 15.98 -0.48 -0.25
#